data_AF-A0A3D4Z2B3-F1
#
_entry.id   AF-A0A3D4Z2B3-F1
#
_cell.length_a   1.000
_cell.length_b   1.000
_cell.length_c   1.000
_cell.angle_alpha   90.00
_cell.angle_beta   90.00
_cell.angle_gamma   90.00
#
_symmetry.space_group_name_H-M   'P 1'
#
loop_
_entity.id
_entity.type
_entity.pdbx_description
1 polymer ?
#
loop_
_entity_poly.entity_id
_entity_poly.type
_entity_poly.pdbx_seq_one_letter_code
_entity_poly.pdbx_strand_id
1 'polypeptide(L)'
;MAAKKPLKKKKLPKKRSKPGLVLKTQFSSHLTWMFPYLRKAKLKMPTLILPNRVRSFKPTKSKIMRVMGNAYFSNRTVVIATHTQVTYLNRRGDLRVKKIVRLPKAKILDTLAHEIAHFKYAEHGYEHEEFTRSIFKTFGLKEKCPHCKGSGKIQLEGKP
;
A
#
# COMPACT_ATOMS: atom_id res chain seq x y z
N MET A 1 41.38 -52.86 17.75
CA MET A 1 40.14 -52.12 17.43
C MET A 1 40.49 -50.90 16.57
N ALA A 2 40.14 -50.91 15.28
CA ALA A 2 40.54 -49.87 14.33
C ALA A 2 39.63 -48.62 14.45
N ALA A 3 40.21 -47.48 14.81
CA ALA A 3 39.50 -46.21 14.93
C ALA A 3 39.10 -45.68 13.55
N LYS A 4 37.78 -45.61 13.28
CA LYS A 4 37.22 -45.02 12.06
C LYS A 4 37.48 -43.52 12.03
N LYS A 5 38.24 -43.04 11.03
CA LYS A 5 38.45 -41.60 10.78
C LYS A 5 37.13 -40.92 10.42
N PRO A 6 36.83 -39.71 10.95
CA PRO A 6 35.61 -39.00 10.62
C PRO A 6 35.65 -38.44 9.19
N LEU A 7 34.62 -38.76 8.41
CA LEU A 7 34.40 -38.24 7.05
C LEU A 7 34.23 -36.72 7.09
N LYS A 8 35.11 -36.00 6.38
CA LYS A 8 35.01 -34.54 6.18
C LYS A 8 33.69 -34.21 5.46
N LYS A 9 32.77 -33.54 6.16
CA LYS A 9 31.53 -32.99 5.57
C LYS A 9 31.89 -32.03 4.43
N LYS A 10 31.58 -32.41 3.19
CA LYS A 10 31.65 -31.52 2.02
C LYS A 10 30.73 -30.31 2.27
N LYS A 11 31.30 -29.11 2.31
CA LYS A 11 30.54 -27.85 2.41
C LYS A 11 29.71 -27.71 1.12
N LEU A 12 28.39 -27.80 1.24
CA LEU A 12 27.47 -27.52 0.14
C LEU A 12 27.69 -26.09 -0.37
N PRO A 13 27.72 -25.86 -1.69
CA PRO A 13 27.89 -24.53 -2.25
C PRO A 13 26.71 -23.64 -1.80
N LYS A 14 27.01 -22.51 -1.15
CA LYS A 14 26.02 -21.49 -0.80
C LYS A 14 25.30 -21.05 -2.08
N LYS A 15 24.01 -21.39 -2.21
CA LYS A 15 23.13 -20.87 -3.27
C LYS A 15 23.28 -19.35 -3.31
N ARG A 16 23.88 -18.80 -4.37
CA ARG A 16 23.91 -17.35 -4.62
C ARG A 16 22.46 -16.90 -4.72
N SER A 17 21.97 -16.18 -3.70
CA SER A 17 20.67 -15.52 -3.76
C SER A 17 20.65 -14.62 -4.98
N LYS A 18 19.67 -14.80 -5.87
CA LYS A 18 19.44 -13.89 -7.00
C LYS A 18 19.52 -12.44 -6.49
N PRO A 19 20.11 -11.50 -7.25
CA PRO A 19 20.19 -10.11 -6.83
C PRO A 19 18.77 -9.65 -6.47
N GLY A 20 18.56 -9.38 -5.18
CA GLY A 20 17.25 -9.02 -4.68
C GLY A 20 16.84 -7.69 -5.28
N LEU A 21 15.57 -7.54 -5.66
CA LEU A 21 14.99 -6.25 -6.02
C LEU A 21 15.28 -5.24 -4.90
N VAL A 22 16.17 -4.28 -5.16
CA VAL A 22 16.48 -3.19 -4.23
C VAL A 22 15.50 -2.05 -4.48
N LEU A 23 14.56 -1.85 -3.56
CA LEU A 23 13.65 -0.71 -3.59
C LEU A 23 14.30 0.49 -2.89
N LYS A 24 14.36 1.64 -3.59
CA LYS A 24 14.89 2.90 -3.05
C LYS A 24 13.85 3.76 -2.32
N THR A 25 12.59 3.30 -2.23
CA THR A 25 11.50 4.05 -1.60
C THR A 25 11.77 4.30 -0.11
N GLN A 26 11.81 5.56 0.29
CA GLN A 26 11.96 5.97 1.68
C GLN A 26 10.60 6.04 2.37
N PHE A 27 10.46 5.42 3.53
CA PHE A 27 9.22 5.45 4.32
C PHE A 27 9.41 6.30 5.57
N SER A 28 8.34 6.96 6.01
CA SER A 28 8.26 7.42 7.40
C SER A 28 8.29 6.22 8.34
N SER A 29 8.89 6.37 9.52
CA SER A 29 9.08 5.29 10.50
C SER A 29 7.79 4.47 10.76
N HIS A 30 6.66 5.16 10.91
CA HIS A 30 5.34 4.56 11.16
C HIS A 30 4.74 3.78 9.97
N LEU A 31 5.34 3.88 8.78
CA LEU A 31 4.88 3.26 7.53
C LEU A 31 5.87 2.22 6.98
N THR A 32 6.96 1.94 7.69
CA THR A 32 7.98 0.95 7.27
C THR A 32 7.41 -0.44 7.02
N TRP A 33 6.35 -0.81 7.74
CA TRP A 33 5.60 -2.06 7.55
C TRP A 33 4.96 -2.21 6.16
N MET A 34 4.86 -1.13 5.38
CA MET A 34 4.31 -1.16 4.01
C MET A 34 5.30 -1.67 2.97
N PHE A 35 6.60 -1.67 3.29
CA PHE A 35 7.67 -2.05 2.36
C PHE A 35 7.47 -3.44 1.71
N PRO A 36 7.12 -4.52 2.45
CA PRO A 36 6.90 -5.83 1.85
C PRO A 36 5.79 -5.84 0.80
N TYR A 37 4.76 -5.01 0.98
CA TYR A 37 3.63 -4.91 0.06
C TYR A 37 4.03 -4.21 -1.24
N LEU A 38 4.79 -3.10 -1.17
CA LEU A 38 5.35 -2.47 -2.38
C LEU A 38 6.33 -3.37 -3.11
N ARG A 39 7.16 -4.12 -2.38
CA ARG A 39 8.07 -5.10 -2.97
C ARG A 39 7.29 -6.17 -3.73
N LYS A 40 6.25 -6.72 -3.12
CA LYS A 40 5.38 -7.72 -3.76
C LYS A 40 4.66 -7.15 -4.98
N ALA A 41 4.18 -5.92 -4.90
CA ALA A 41 3.55 -5.22 -6.02
C ALA A 41 4.51 -5.05 -7.18
N LYS A 42 5.74 -4.56 -6.94
CA LYS A 42 6.74 -4.37 -7.99
C LYS A 42 7.20 -5.68 -8.64
N LEU A 43 7.27 -6.77 -7.86
CA LEU A 43 7.59 -8.09 -8.40
C LEU A 43 6.47 -8.63 -9.31
N LYS A 44 5.20 -8.38 -8.97
CA LYS A 44 4.05 -8.81 -9.76
C LYS A 44 3.73 -7.87 -10.92
N MET A 45 4.07 -6.60 -10.79
CA MET A 45 3.83 -5.53 -11.76
C MET A 45 5.16 -4.81 -12.05
N PRO A 46 6.02 -5.36 -12.93
CA PRO A 46 7.32 -4.76 -13.22
C PRO A 46 7.23 -3.33 -13.76
N THR A 47 6.15 -2.98 -14.44
CA THR A 47 5.87 -1.63 -14.96
C THR A 47 5.37 -0.65 -13.90
N LEU A 48 5.12 -1.09 -12.66
CA LEU A 48 4.66 -0.22 -11.58
C LEU A 48 5.69 0.86 -11.24
N ILE A 49 5.29 2.12 -11.35
CA ILE A 49 6.07 3.27 -10.90
C ILE A 49 5.94 3.34 -9.38
N LEU A 50 7.07 3.25 -8.68
CA LEU A 50 7.08 3.33 -7.22
C LEU A 50 7.35 4.77 -6.77
N PRO A 51 6.79 5.17 -5.61
CA PRO A 51 7.14 6.44 -5.00
C PRO A 51 8.61 6.43 -4.57
N ASN A 52 9.26 7.58 -4.65
CA ASN A 52 10.56 7.80 -4.02
C ASN A 52 10.41 7.91 -2.51
N ARG A 53 9.29 8.49 -2.05
CA ARG A 53 9.02 8.75 -0.63
C ARG A 53 7.56 8.45 -0.29
N VAL A 54 7.33 7.82 0.85
CA VAL A 54 6.00 7.65 1.45
C VAL A 54 5.99 8.31 2.82
N ARG A 55 5.23 9.38 2.94
CA ARG A 55 5.09 10.18 4.17
C ARG A 55 3.76 9.91 4.84
N SER A 56 3.76 9.92 6.16
CA SER A 56 2.52 9.88 6.94
C SER A 56 2.13 11.28 7.38
N PHE A 57 0.83 11.54 7.42
CA PHE A 57 0.28 12.63 8.23
C PHE A 57 -0.82 12.12 9.17
N LYS A 58 -1.17 12.96 10.14
CA LYS A 58 -2.27 12.73 11.08
C LYS A 58 -3.17 13.97 11.07
N PRO A 59 -4.49 13.83 10.83
CA PRO A 59 -5.41 14.95 10.92
C PRO A 59 -5.48 15.52 12.34
N THR A 60 -5.79 16.81 12.46
CA THR A 60 -5.93 17.53 13.73
C THR A 60 -7.41 17.65 14.14
N LYS A 61 -7.73 18.24 15.30
CA LYS A 61 -9.14 18.54 15.67
C LYS A 61 -9.65 19.86 15.09
N SER A 62 -8.75 20.71 14.59
CA SER A 62 -9.06 22.09 14.19
C SER A 62 -9.79 22.19 12.84
N LYS A 63 -9.49 21.30 11.90
CA LYS A 63 -10.04 21.33 10.53
C LYS A 63 -10.47 19.94 10.08
N ILE A 64 -11.65 19.85 9.48
CA ILE A 64 -12.13 18.60 8.87
C ILE A 64 -11.35 18.35 7.58
N MET A 65 -10.72 17.18 7.50
CA MET A 65 -9.98 16.73 6.34
C MET A 65 -10.85 15.80 5.51
N ARG A 66 -10.95 16.09 4.21
CA ARG A 66 -11.71 15.29 3.24
C ARG A 66 -10.86 14.28 2.48
N VAL A 67 -9.54 14.48 2.48
CA VAL A 67 -8.59 13.73 1.68
C VAL A 67 -7.71 12.86 2.58
N MET A 68 -7.55 11.58 2.22
CA MET A 68 -6.74 10.61 2.97
C MET A 68 -5.37 10.35 2.35
N GLY A 69 -5.14 10.76 1.11
CA GLY A 69 -3.90 10.55 0.38
C GLY A 69 -3.64 11.70 -0.60
N ASN A 70 -2.38 11.94 -0.93
CA ASN A 70 -2.03 12.82 -2.04
C ASN A 70 -0.73 12.35 -2.71
N ALA A 71 -0.68 12.43 -4.03
CA ALA A 71 0.47 12.12 -4.86
C ALA A 71 1.11 13.39 -5.42
N TYR A 72 2.38 13.61 -5.10
CA TYR A 72 3.18 14.71 -5.65
C TYR A 72 4.06 14.18 -6.77
N PHE A 73 3.71 14.53 -8.01
CA PHE A 73 4.35 14.01 -9.22
C PHE A 73 5.82 14.40 -9.36
N SER A 74 6.15 15.66 -9.09
CA SER A 74 7.49 16.23 -9.29
C SER A 74 8.60 15.47 -8.58
N ASN A 75 8.33 14.97 -7.38
CA ASN A 75 9.30 14.25 -6.56
C ASN A 75 8.89 12.79 -6.26
N ARG A 76 7.80 12.31 -6.87
CA ARG A 76 7.17 11.00 -6.63
C ARG A 76 6.98 10.72 -5.13
N THR A 77 6.46 11.69 -4.41
CA THR A 77 6.12 11.54 -2.99
C THR A 77 4.66 11.22 -2.84
N VAL A 78 4.34 10.19 -2.06
CA VAL A 78 2.97 9.92 -1.63
C VAL A 78 2.85 10.31 -0.16
N VAL A 79 1.82 11.06 0.18
CA VAL A 79 1.49 11.46 1.56
C VAL A 79 0.18 10.77 1.93
N ILE A 80 0.17 9.93 2.96
CA ILE A 80 -1.04 9.19 3.39
C ILE A 80 -1.41 9.45 4.85
N ALA A 81 -2.71 9.46 5.12
CA ALA A 81 -3.27 9.56 6.44
C ALA A 81 -3.08 8.24 7.19
N THR A 82 -2.67 8.33 8.46
CA THR A 82 -2.63 7.17 9.37
C THR A 82 -3.87 7.08 10.25
N HIS A 83 -4.65 8.16 10.32
CA HIS A 83 -5.84 8.31 11.14
C HIS A 83 -6.92 9.04 10.35
N THR A 84 -8.17 8.86 10.76
CA THR A 84 -9.33 9.59 10.25
C THR A 84 -10.07 10.30 11.39
N GLN A 85 -10.98 11.20 11.03
CA GLN A 85 -11.78 11.97 11.97
C GLN A 85 -13.19 11.39 12.05
N VAL A 86 -13.66 11.15 13.27
CA VAL A 86 -15.08 10.93 13.54
C VAL A 86 -15.69 12.30 13.81
N THR A 87 -16.67 12.67 13.01
CA THR A 87 -17.36 13.96 13.11
C THR A 87 -18.72 13.83 13.77
N TYR A 88 -19.26 14.94 14.25
CA TYR A 88 -20.62 15.06 14.77
C TYR A 88 -21.20 16.42 14.39
N LEU A 89 -22.52 16.53 14.28
CA LEU A 89 -23.21 17.81 14.13
C LEU A 89 -23.40 18.44 15.52
N ASN A 90 -22.95 19.68 15.70
CA ASN A 90 -23.22 20.43 16.92
C ASN A 90 -24.69 20.92 16.94
N ARG A 91 -25.12 21.52 18.05
CA ARG A 91 -26.49 22.08 18.19
C ARG A 91 -26.81 23.20 17.19
N ARG A 92 -25.80 23.77 16.53
CA ARG A 92 -25.93 24.83 15.51
C ARG A 92 -25.93 24.27 14.08
N GLY A 93 -25.84 22.95 13.91
CA GLY A 93 -25.73 22.30 12.59
C GLY A 93 -24.33 22.26 11.99
N ASP A 94 -23.29 22.78 12.68
CA ASP A 94 -21.92 22.71 12.18
C ASP A 94 -21.33 21.31 12.40
N LEU A 95 -20.64 20.80 11.37
CA LEU A 95 -19.85 19.59 11.49
C LEU A 95 -18.56 19.88 12.28
N ARG A 96 -18.34 19.14 13.36
CA ARG A 96 -17.16 19.26 14.24
C ARG A 96 -16.46 17.91 14.41
N VAL A 97 -15.16 17.94 14.67
CA VAL A 97 -14.36 16.72 14.93
C VAL A 97 -14.60 16.25 16.37
N LYS A 98 -15.18 15.08 16.56
CA LYS A 98 -15.36 14.43 17.86
C LYS A 98 -14.06 13.81 18.34
N LYS A 99 -13.47 12.94 17.52
CA LYS A 99 -12.25 12.20 17.85
C LYS A 99 -11.46 11.82 16.60
N ILE A 100 -10.17 11.57 16.79
CA ILE A 100 -9.26 11.06 15.76
C ILE A 100 -9.03 9.58 16.04
N VAL A 101 -9.29 8.73 15.05
CA VAL A 101 -9.19 7.27 15.17
C VAL A 101 -8.21 6.73 14.14
N ARG A 102 -7.45 5.70 14.52
CA ARG A 102 -6.46 5.08 13.63
C ARG A 102 -7.16 4.38 12.46
N LEU A 103 -6.60 4.50 11.26
CA LEU A 103 -7.09 3.78 10.09
C LEU A 103 -6.64 2.31 10.12
N PRO A 104 -7.50 1.36 9.70
CA PRO A 104 -7.10 -0.01 9.45
C PRO A 104 -5.98 -0.05 8.40
N LYS A 105 -5.02 -0.98 8.55
CA LYS A 105 -3.90 -1.14 7.61
C LYS A 105 -4.37 -1.35 6.18
N ALA A 106 -5.45 -2.10 5.98
CA ALA A 106 -6.04 -2.30 4.65
C ALA A 106 -6.46 -0.98 3.99
N LYS A 107 -7.10 -0.06 4.73
CA LYS A 107 -7.47 1.26 4.19
C LYS A 107 -6.25 2.12 3.85
N ILE A 108 -5.20 2.05 4.67
CA ILE A 108 -3.95 2.77 4.40
C ILE A 108 -3.26 2.23 3.13
N LEU A 109 -3.28 0.90 2.94
CA LEU A 109 -2.75 0.26 1.73
C LEU A 109 -3.60 0.57 0.49
N ASP A 110 -4.93 0.59 0.62
CA ASP A 110 -5.85 0.96 -0.46
C ASP A 110 -5.60 2.41 -0.91
N THR A 111 -5.48 3.33 0.04
CA THR A 111 -5.09 4.72 -0.22
C THR A 111 -3.73 4.80 -0.92
N LEU A 112 -2.73 4.02 -0.46
CA LEU A 112 -1.43 3.98 -1.13
C LEU A 112 -1.53 3.48 -2.57
N ALA A 113 -2.32 2.44 -2.83
CA ALA A 113 -2.53 1.93 -4.19
C ALA A 113 -3.15 2.99 -5.10
N HIS A 114 -4.17 3.70 -4.59
CA HIS A 114 -4.84 4.81 -5.25
C HIS A 114 -3.84 5.92 -5.64
N GLU A 115 -3.05 6.38 -4.68
CA GLU A 115 -2.07 7.45 -4.93
C GLU A 115 -0.94 7.01 -5.87
N ILE A 116 -0.56 5.74 -5.85
CA ILE A 116 0.44 5.22 -6.80
C ILE A 116 -0.13 5.13 -8.21
N ALA A 117 -1.41 4.79 -8.36
CA ALA A 117 -2.06 4.72 -9.67
C ALA A 117 -2.04 6.08 -10.38
N HIS A 118 -2.08 7.19 -9.63
CA HIS A 118 -1.96 8.52 -10.19
C HIS A 118 -0.67 8.73 -10.99
N PHE A 119 0.44 8.09 -10.62
CA PHE A 119 1.69 8.20 -11.40
C PHE A 119 1.61 7.65 -12.82
N LYS A 120 0.59 6.83 -13.12
CA LYS A 120 0.32 6.33 -14.47
C LYS A 120 -0.88 7.04 -15.10
N TYR A 121 -1.96 7.23 -14.33
CA TYR A 121 -3.22 7.82 -14.79
C TYR A 121 -3.50 9.08 -13.97
N ALA A 122 -3.28 10.26 -14.55
CA ALA A 122 -3.44 11.51 -13.81
C ALA A 122 -4.88 11.73 -13.33
N GLU A 123 -5.86 11.37 -14.17
CA GLU A 123 -7.29 11.58 -13.90
C GLU A 123 -7.97 10.36 -13.27
N HIS A 124 -9.03 10.62 -12.51
CA HIS A 124 -9.90 9.60 -11.96
C HIS A 124 -10.85 9.08 -13.03
N GLY A 125 -10.49 7.94 -13.63
CA GLY A 125 -11.32 7.24 -14.60
C GLY A 125 -11.32 5.73 -14.38
N TYR A 126 -12.00 5.00 -15.27
CA TYR A 126 -12.09 3.54 -15.21
C TYR A 126 -10.70 2.88 -15.15
N GLU A 127 -9.78 3.30 -16.01
CA GLU A 127 -8.41 2.75 -16.08
C GLU A 127 -7.64 2.97 -14.76
N HIS A 128 -7.81 4.14 -14.14
CA HIS A 128 -7.21 4.46 -12.85
C HIS A 128 -7.73 3.53 -11.76
N GLU A 129 -9.05 3.34 -11.69
CA GLU A 129 -9.66 2.45 -10.70
C GLU A 129 -9.22 1.00 -10.88
N GLU A 130 -9.20 0.50 -12.11
CA GLU A 130 -8.76 -0.86 -12.41
C GLU A 130 -7.28 -1.07 -12.08
N PHE A 131 -6.45 -0.08 -12.37
CA PHE A 131 -5.03 -0.13 -12.04
C PHE A 131 -4.81 -0.09 -10.52
N THR A 132 -5.56 0.75 -9.81
CA THR A 132 -5.60 0.80 -8.34
C THR A 132 -5.97 -0.57 -7.76
N ARG A 133 -7.06 -1.18 -8.23
CA ARG A 133 -7.51 -2.52 -7.81
C ARG A 133 -6.44 -3.57 -8.09
N SER A 134 -5.75 -3.48 -9.22
CA SER A 134 -4.67 -4.39 -9.59
C SER A 134 -3.48 -4.29 -8.63
N ILE A 135 -3.04 -3.07 -8.31
CA ILE A 135 -1.99 -2.82 -7.31
C ILE A 135 -2.43 -3.39 -5.96
N PHE A 136 -3.63 -3.06 -5.50
CA PHE A 136 -4.12 -3.52 -4.20
C PHE A 136 -4.20 -5.05 -4.10
N LYS A 137 -4.66 -5.75 -5.15
CA LYS A 137 -4.65 -7.23 -5.22
C LYS A 137 -3.25 -7.81 -5.05
N THR A 138 -2.20 -7.13 -5.52
CA THR A 138 -0.83 -7.62 -5.35
C THR A 138 -0.40 -7.66 -3.89
N PHE A 139 -0.93 -6.79 -3.03
CA PHE A 139 -0.62 -6.76 -1.60
C PHE A 139 -1.04 -8.08 -0.93
N GLY A 140 -2.06 -8.75 -1.45
CA GLY A 140 -2.52 -10.05 -0.96
C GLY A 140 -3.05 -9.98 0.46
N LEU A 141 -3.77 -8.91 0.77
CA LEU A 141 -4.58 -8.83 1.97
C LEU A 141 -5.70 -9.88 1.86
N LYS A 142 -5.82 -10.73 2.88
CA LYS A 142 -6.92 -11.70 2.99
C LYS A 142 -8.23 -11.04 3.46
N GLU A 143 -8.16 -9.78 3.88
CA GLU A 143 -9.33 -8.98 4.24
C GLU A 143 -10.12 -8.64 2.97
N LYS A 144 -11.42 -8.95 3.00
CA LYS A 144 -12.36 -8.59 1.94
C LYS A 144 -12.30 -7.08 1.71
N CYS A 145 -12.10 -6.64 0.47
CA CYS A 145 -11.96 -5.20 0.21
C CYS A 145 -13.22 -4.47 0.68
N PRO A 146 -13.10 -3.38 1.45
CA PRO A 146 -14.25 -2.73 2.11
C PRO A 146 -15.23 -2.12 1.11
N HIS A 147 -14.76 -1.83 -0.11
CA HIS A 147 -15.58 -1.29 -1.21
C HIS A 147 -16.33 -2.38 -2.01
N CYS A 148 -15.81 -3.61 -2.03
CA CYS A 148 -16.31 -4.70 -2.87
C CYS A 148 -16.76 -5.94 -2.07
N LYS A 149 -16.68 -5.90 -0.74
CA LYS A 149 -16.99 -7.02 0.19
C LYS A 149 -16.35 -8.36 -0.20
N GLY A 150 -15.23 -8.34 -0.94
CA GLY A 150 -14.54 -9.55 -1.38
C GLY A 150 -15.28 -10.38 -2.43
N SER A 151 -16.24 -9.81 -3.17
CA SER A 151 -16.98 -10.54 -4.21
C SER A 151 -16.15 -10.86 -5.45
N GLY A 152 -15.00 -10.20 -5.66
CA GLY A 152 -13.93 -10.66 -6.56
C GLY A 152 -14.33 -11.03 -8.00
N LYS A 153 -15.55 -10.77 -8.45
CA LYS A 153 -15.99 -10.94 -9.83
C LYS A 153 -15.85 -9.58 -10.50
N ILE A 154 -14.69 -9.34 -11.11
CA ILE A 154 -14.69 -8.48 -12.29
C ILE A 154 -15.47 -9.32 -13.32
N GLN A 155 -16.71 -8.93 -13.62
CA GLN A 155 -17.40 -9.47 -14.78
C GLN A 155 -16.65 -8.98 -16.01
N LEU A 156 -15.75 -9.81 -16.52
CA LEU A 156 -15.18 -9.68 -17.86
C LEU A 156 -16.15 -10.29 -18.87
N GLU A 157 -17.40 -9.82 -18.91
CA GLU A 157 -18.30 -10.06 -20.05
C GLU A 157 -19.22 -8.84 -20.15
N GLY A 158 -18.73 -7.81 -20.84
CA GLY A 158 -19.65 -6.97 -21.60
C GLY A 158 -20.23 -7.86 -22.70
N LYS A 159 -21.53 -8.11 -22.64
CA LYS A 159 -22.30 -8.56 -23.80
C LYS A 159 -23.13 -7.37 -24.28
N PRO A 160 -23.30 -7.25 -25.60
CA PRO A 160 -23.61 -6.02 -26.32
C PRO A 160 -24.91 -5.35 -25.90
#